data_AF-A0A4Q6BDT4-F1
#
_entry.id   AF-A0A4Q6BDT4-F1
#
_cell.length_a   1.000
_cell.length_b   1.000
_cell.length_c   1.000
_cell.angle_alpha   90.00
_cell.angle_beta   90.00
_cell.angle_gamma   90.00
#
_symmetry.space_group_name_H-M   'P 1'
#
loop_
_entity.id
_entity.type
_entity.pdbx_description
1 polymer ?
#
loop_
_entity_poly.entity_id
_entity_poly.type
_entity_poly.pdbx_seq_one_letter_code
_entity_poly.pdbx_strand_id
1 'polypeptide(L)'
;MPGYGYFRADDFVPEDWKPGYQNPAFLRMTEHDGAWMSRIIARIRPVDVVAIVRAGQIAVPSQELAIIDILQKRRMAILRRYLTRLSPVADVTATATGICAVDLGLRAQIAAPGQFAYRVDVAEGASQSNRQKATVSKAYTDGTLCIDIPRTAPEGGVPDGDDSRYRVIRVWNGVAKGALHIHLYDRGPTRGLTVVGLVRANP
;
A
#
# COMPACT_ATOMS: atom_id res chain seq x y z
N MET A 1 33.13 14.54 6.72
CA MET A 1 32.05 15.47 7.13
C MET A 1 31.66 15.20 8.58
N PRO A 2 32.24 15.89 9.57
CA PRO A 2 31.89 15.70 10.98
C PRO A 2 30.79 16.70 11.36
N GLY A 3 29.54 16.25 11.38
CA GLY A 3 28.39 17.08 11.80
C GLY A 3 27.10 16.27 11.97
N TYR A 4 26.94 15.21 11.18
CA TYR A 4 25.80 14.29 11.26
C TYR A 4 26.23 12.84 11.50
N GLY A 5 27.31 12.62 12.28
CA GLY A 5 27.98 11.32 12.40
C GLY A 5 27.05 10.13 12.70
N TYR A 6 25.92 10.37 13.36
CA TYR A 6 24.90 9.37 13.72
C TYR A 6 23.65 9.37 12.82
N PHE A 7 23.50 10.34 11.92
CA PHE A 7 22.35 10.45 11.00
C PHE A 7 22.80 10.08 9.58
N ARG A 8 22.97 8.78 9.35
CA ARG A 8 23.47 8.22 8.08
C ARG A 8 22.41 7.33 7.44
N ALA A 9 22.61 7.02 6.16
CA ALA A 9 21.72 6.14 5.41
C ALA A 9 22.36 4.78 5.05
N ASP A 10 23.69 4.69 4.99
CA ASP A 10 24.39 3.51 4.45
C ASP A 10 24.25 2.28 5.36
N ASP A 11 24.17 2.49 6.67
CA ASP A 11 24.02 1.49 7.73
C ASP A 11 22.61 1.52 8.36
N PHE A 12 21.68 2.24 7.75
CA PHE A 12 20.34 2.39 8.29
C PHE A 12 19.50 1.13 8.10
N VAL A 13 19.23 0.44 9.22
CA VAL A 13 18.30 -0.69 9.28
C VAL A 13 16.93 -0.19 9.79
N PRO A 14 15.86 -0.23 8.96
CA PRO A 14 14.56 0.31 9.34
C PRO A 14 13.94 -0.30 10.61
N GLU A 15 14.27 -1.55 10.93
CA GLU A 15 13.70 -2.30 12.06
C GLU A 15 14.39 -1.99 13.39
N ASP A 16 15.70 -1.76 13.33
CA ASP A 16 16.54 -1.51 14.50
C ASP A 16 16.49 -0.05 14.95
N TRP A 17 15.91 0.83 14.12
CA TRP A 17 15.78 2.24 14.47
C TRP A 17 14.89 2.42 15.70
N LYS A 18 15.44 3.08 16.73
CA LYS A 18 14.72 3.49 17.93
C LYS A 18 14.85 5.00 18.14
N PRO A 19 13.79 5.67 18.61
CA PRO A 19 13.88 7.08 19.01
C PRO A 19 14.75 7.22 20.27
N GLY A 20 15.44 8.36 20.40
CA GLY A 20 16.27 8.66 21.57
C GLY A 20 15.44 8.76 22.87
N TYR A 21 14.19 9.22 22.76
CA TYR A 21 13.19 9.12 23.84
C TYR A 21 12.35 7.86 23.63
N GLN A 22 12.20 7.06 24.69
CA GLN A 22 11.42 5.83 24.61
C GLN A 22 9.98 6.11 24.15
N ASN A 23 9.60 5.48 23.05
CA ASN A 23 8.24 5.50 22.56
C ASN A 23 7.76 4.04 22.44
N PRO A 24 6.77 3.61 23.26
CA PRO A 24 6.25 2.25 23.25
C PRO A 24 5.79 1.78 21.86
N ALA A 25 5.30 2.68 21.01
CA ALA A 25 4.90 2.34 19.64
C ALA A 25 6.07 1.83 18.79
N PHE A 26 7.27 2.39 18.96
CA PHE A 26 8.48 1.93 18.25
C PHE A 26 9.17 0.75 18.96
N LEU A 27 9.00 0.61 20.27
CA LEU A 27 9.53 -0.52 21.03
C LEU A 27 8.76 -1.81 20.77
N ARG A 28 7.45 -1.71 20.49
CA ARG A 28 6.55 -2.86 20.25
C ARG A 28 6.01 -2.92 18.81
N MET A 29 6.64 -2.21 17.88
CA MET A 29 6.20 -2.13 16.49
C MET A 29 6.14 -3.53 15.87
N THR A 30 4.97 -3.92 15.38
CA THR A 30 4.80 -5.17 14.62
C THR A 30 5.11 -4.95 13.14
N GLU A 31 5.20 -6.04 12.37
CA GLU A 31 5.35 -5.96 10.91
C GLU A 31 4.18 -5.21 10.25
N HIS A 32 2.94 -5.39 10.76
CA HIS A 32 1.77 -4.66 10.29
C HIS A 32 1.86 -3.16 10.57
N ASP A 33 2.38 -2.78 11.74
CA ASP A 33 2.58 -1.36 12.10
C ASP A 33 3.62 -0.71 11.19
N GLY A 34 4.75 -1.39 10.97
CA GLY A 34 5.81 -0.94 10.07
C GLY A 34 5.32 -0.79 8.62
N ALA A 35 4.55 -1.77 8.12
CA ALA A 35 3.92 -1.67 6.81
C ALA A 35 2.85 -0.57 6.75
N TRP A 36 2.12 -0.34 7.84
CA TRP A 36 1.14 0.73 7.92
C TRP A 36 1.77 2.11 7.83
N MET A 37 2.84 2.33 8.60
CA MET A 37 3.63 3.56 8.55
C MET A 37 4.28 3.74 7.18
N SER A 38 4.84 2.67 6.59
CA SER A 38 5.55 2.75 5.31
C SER A 38 4.66 3.23 4.16
N ARG A 39 3.39 2.86 4.15
CA ARG A 39 2.44 3.41 3.18
C ARG A 39 2.14 4.90 3.35
N ILE A 40 2.14 5.40 4.59
CA ILE A 40 1.99 6.84 4.84
C ILE A 40 3.22 7.54 4.28
N ILE A 41 4.42 7.04 4.59
CA ILE A 41 5.68 7.55 4.05
C ILE A 41 5.73 7.46 2.51
N ALA A 42 5.14 6.43 1.90
CA ALA A 42 5.10 6.29 0.45
C ALA A 42 4.41 7.46 -0.26
N ARG A 43 3.51 8.17 0.44
CA ARG A 43 2.83 9.38 -0.07
C ARG A 43 3.71 10.63 -0.05
N ILE A 44 4.78 10.65 0.76
CA ILE A 44 5.78 11.72 0.75
C ILE A 44 6.63 11.51 -0.49
N ARG A 45 6.56 12.39 -1.48
CA ARG A 45 7.32 12.30 -2.74
C ARG A 45 8.69 12.94 -2.57
N PRO A 46 9.66 12.67 -3.47
CA PRO A 46 10.97 13.33 -3.47
C PRO A 46 10.90 14.86 -3.34
N VAL A 47 9.97 15.49 -4.07
CA VAL A 47 9.75 16.95 -4.00
C VAL A 47 9.25 17.40 -2.63
N ASP A 48 8.46 16.58 -1.95
CA ASP A 48 7.95 16.90 -0.61
C ASP A 48 9.10 16.82 0.42
N VAL A 49 10.03 15.86 0.27
CA VAL A 49 11.26 15.80 1.10
C VAL A 49 12.10 17.06 0.92
N VAL A 50 12.31 17.51 -0.32
CA VAL A 50 13.05 18.76 -0.60
C VAL A 50 12.36 19.95 0.06
N ALA A 51 11.02 20.06 -0.05
CA ALA A 51 10.27 21.14 0.56
C ALA A 51 10.37 21.13 2.10
N ILE A 52 10.27 19.96 2.73
CA ILE A 52 10.41 19.80 4.19
C ILE A 52 11.80 20.24 4.66
N VAL A 53 12.86 19.82 3.98
CA VAL A 53 14.22 20.18 4.40
C VAL A 53 14.48 21.67 4.22
N ARG A 54 14.02 22.26 3.10
CA ARG A 54 14.13 23.72 2.87
C ARG A 54 13.40 24.54 3.94
N ALA A 55 12.26 24.06 4.43
CA ALA A 55 11.55 24.71 5.51
C ALA A 55 12.36 24.78 6.82
N GLY A 56 13.36 23.89 6.98
CA GLY A 56 14.31 23.91 8.10
C GLY A 56 15.39 25.00 8.01
N GLN A 57 15.48 25.76 6.91
CA GLN A 57 16.37 26.92 6.74
C GLN A 57 17.83 26.62 7.13
N ILE A 58 18.37 25.49 6.67
CA ILE A 58 19.75 25.09 6.95
C ILE A 58 20.71 26.07 6.28
N ALA A 59 21.51 26.78 7.08
CA ALA A 59 22.36 27.86 6.59
C ALA A 59 23.45 27.41 5.59
N VAL A 60 23.87 26.14 5.67
CA VAL A 60 24.97 25.61 4.85
C VAL A 60 24.38 24.76 3.70
N PRO A 61 24.47 25.18 2.43
CA PRO A 61 23.83 24.49 1.31
C PRO A 61 24.25 23.02 1.13
N SER A 62 25.52 22.71 1.40
CA SER A 62 26.01 21.33 1.31
C SER A 62 25.41 20.42 2.39
N GLN A 63 25.04 20.96 3.55
CA GLN A 63 24.36 20.21 4.61
C GLN A 63 22.88 19.98 4.27
N GLU A 64 22.20 20.97 3.68
CA GLU A 64 20.84 20.82 3.17
C GLU A 64 20.76 19.66 2.17
N LEU A 65 21.65 19.67 1.17
CA LEU A 65 21.73 18.60 0.16
C LEU A 65 22.03 17.24 0.78
N ALA A 66 22.92 17.18 1.76
CA ALA A 66 23.23 15.94 2.47
C ALA A 66 22.01 15.39 3.23
N ILE A 67 21.24 16.24 3.92
CA ILE A 67 20.04 15.82 4.64
C ILE A 67 18.95 15.32 3.67
N ILE A 68 18.75 16.01 2.54
CA ILE A 68 17.83 15.56 1.49
C ILE A 68 18.21 14.15 1.00
N ASP A 69 19.49 13.93 0.69
CA ASP A 69 19.99 12.62 0.25
C ASP A 69 19.77 11.53 1.32
N ILE A 70 20.15 11.80 2.57
CA ILE A 70 19.96 10.86 3.69
C ILE A 70 18.49 10.50 3.87
N LEU A 71 17.59 11.49 3.90
CA LEU A 71 16.16 11.26 4.07
C LEU A 71 15.56 10.45 2.91
N GLN A 72 15.95 10.74 1.67
CA GLN A 72 15.48 9.99 0.51
C GLN A 72 15.95 8.53 0.54
N LYS A 73 17.23 8.29 0.87
CA LYS A 73 17.78 6.94 1.00
C LYS A 73 17.09 6.16 2.13
N ARG A 74 16.93 6.77 3.30
CA ARG A 74 16.25 6.14 4.45
C ARG A 74 14.78 5.86 4.16
N ARG A 75 14.07 6.81 3.52
CA ARG A 75 12.71 6.59 3.01
C ARG A 75 12.67 5.34 2.14
N MET A 76 13.53 5.26 1.13
CA MET A 76 13.53 4.12 0.22
C MET A 76 13.86 2.79 0.93
N ALA A 77 14.77 2.80 1.90
CA ALA A 77 15.07 1.62 2.72
C ALA A 77 13.83 1.14 3.52
N ILE A 78 13.09 2.07 4.15
CA ILE A 78 11.83 1.77 4.86
C ILE A 78 10.81 1.17 3.88
N LEU A 79 10.57 1.83 2.75
CA LEU A 79 9.57 1.39 1.78
C LEU A 79 9.90 -0.01 1.26
N ARG A 80 11.14 -0.26 0.85
CA ARG A 80 11.57 -1.58 0.38
C ARG A 80 11.45 -2.63 1.48
N ARG A 81 11.78 -2.32 2.74
CA ARG A 81 11.71 -3.30 3.84
C ARG A 81 10.29 -3.79 4.10
N TYR A 82 9.30 -2.91 4.11
CA TYR A 82 7.94 -3.29 4.52
C TYR A 82 6.97 -3.51 3.35
N LEU A 83 7.08 -2.72 2.28
CA LEU A 83 6.15 -2.79 1.13
C LEU A 83 6.45 -3.95 0.17
N THR A 84 7.58 -4.65 0.35
CA THR A 84 7.87 -5.93 -0.34
C THR A 84 7.42 -7.15 0.47
N ARG A 85 6.97 -6.97 1.73
CA ARG A 85 6.48 -8.07 2.58
C ARG A 85 4.98 -8.08 2.67
N LEU A 86 4.36 -6.96 3.07
CA LEU A 86 2.92 -6.79 3.06
C LEU A 86 2.50 -5.96 1.85
N SER A 87 1.30 -6.22 1.33
CA SER A 87 0.82 -5.58 0.10
C SER A 87 0.89 -4.05 0.17
N PRO A 88 1.50 -3.37 -0.81
CA PRO A 88 1.51 -1.92 -0.90
C PRO A 88 0.21 -1.33 -1.44
N VAL A 89 -0.66 -2.15 -2.03
CA VAL A 89 -1.90 -1.69 -2.66
C VAL A 89 -2.81 -1.03 -1.62
N ALA A 90 -3.26 0.19 -1.90
CA ALA A 90 -4.04 1.05 -1.01
C ALA A 90 -5.06 1.87 -1.81
N ASP A 91 -5.75 2.81 -1.14
CA ASP A 91 -6.69 3.75 -1.77
C ASP A 91 -7.78 3.08 -2.62
N VAL A 92 -8.31 1.97 -2.10
CA VAL A 92 -9.33 1.18 -2.78
C VAL A 92 -10.63 1.97 -2.83
N THR A 93 -11.15 2.15 -4.03
CA THR A 93 -12.41 2.84 -4.30
C THR A 93 -13.27 1.95 -5.21
N ALA A 94 -14.54 1.77 -4.84
CA ALA A 94 -15.51 1.10 -5.70
C ALA A 94 -15.87 2.00 -6.90
N THR A 95 -16.04 1.38 -8.07
CA THR A 95 -16.45 2.04 -9.32
C THR A 95 -17.74 1.40 -9.85
N ALA A 96 -18.25 1.93 -10.95
CA ALA A 96 -19.44 1.37 -11.59
C ALA A 96 -19.23 -0.06 -12.12
N THR A 97 -17.99 -0.43 -12.47
CA THR A 97 -17.65 -1.73 -13.08
C THR A 97 -16.80 -2.63 -12.21
N GLY A 98 -16.34 -2.16 -11.05
CA GLY A 98 -15.47 -2.93 -10.17
C GLY A 98 -14.81 -2.07 -9.09
N ILE A 99 -13.48 -2.17 -8.97
CA ILE A 99 -12.70 -1.38 -8.00
C ILE A 99 -11.45 -0.80 -8.66
N CYS A 100 -11.03 0.38 -8.22
CA CYS A 100 -9.70 0.91 -8.50
C CYS A 100 -8.92 1.06 -7.19
N ALA A 101 -7.60 0.97 -7.28
CA ALA A 101 -6.68 1.06 -6.17
C ALA A 101 -5.36 1.69 -6.64
N VAL A 102 -4.46 1.95 -5.69
CA VAL A 102 -3.13 2.48 -5.93
C VAL A 102 -2.08 1.53 -5.38
N ASP A 103 -1.19 1.02 -6.24
CA ASP A 103 0.04 0.38 -5.82
C ASP A 103 1.08 1.44 -5.41
N LEU A 104 1.21 1.63 -4.09
CA LEU A 104 2.17 2.56 -3.51
C LEU A 104 3.63 2.13 -3.73
N GLY A 105 3.89 0.85 -3.99
CA GLY A 105 5.22 0.32 -4.29
C GLY A 105 5.66 0.71 -5.70
N LEU A 106 4.78 0.56 -6.69
CA LEU A 106 5.03 1.02 -8.06
C LEU A 106 5.18 2.54 -8.09
N ARG A 107 4.24 3.27 -7.47
CA ARG A 107 4.28 4.74 -7.38
C ARG A 107 5.56 5.26 -6.73
N ALA A 108 6.03 4.60 -5.67
CA ALA A 108 7.24 4.97 -4.98
C ALA A 108 8.53 4.39 -5.60
N GLN A 109 8.42 3.62 -6.68
CA GLN A 109 9.54 3.02 -7.41
C GLN A 109 10.43 2.13 -6.53
N ILE A 110 9.81 1.30 -5.68
CA ILE A 110 10.57 0.39 -4.80
C ILE A 110 11.26 -0.74 -5.59
N ALA A 111 10.72 -1.05 -6.77
CA ALA A 111 11.16 -2.06 -7.73
C ALA A 111 11.01 -1.50 -9.16
N ALA A 112 11.64 -2.15 -10.15
CA ALA A 112 11.50 -1.75 -11.55
C ALA A 112 10.07 -2.05 -12.06
N PRO A 113 9.48 -1.21 -12.93
CA PRO A 113 8.10 -1.40 -13.40
C PRO A 113 7.80 -2.79 -13.98
N GLY A 114 8.77 -3.39 -14.70
CA GLY A 114 8.62 -4.74 -15.28
C GLY A 114 8.60 -5.89 -14.27
N GLN A 115 8.87 -5.63 -12.99
CA GLN A 115 8.80 -6.64 -11.92
C GLN A 115 7.38 -6.76 -11.32
N PHE A 116 6.48 -5.81 -11.62
CA PHE A 116 5.11 -5.85 -11.13
C PHE A 116 4.28 -6.77 -12.03
N ALA A 117 3.83 -7.89 -11.47
CA ALA A 117 3.04 -8.90 -12.13
C ALA A 117 1.76 -9.15 -11.35
N TYR A 118 0.70 -8.43 -11.72
CA TYR A 118 -0.54 -8.46 -10.97
C TYR A 118 -1.28 -9.79 -11.14
N ARG A 119 -1.72 -10.35 -10.01
CA ARG A 119 -2.63 -11.49 -9.97
C ARG A 119 -3.84 -11.12 -9.13
N VAL A 120 -5.02 -11.48 -9.61
CA VAL A 120 -6.27 -11.19 -8.93
C VAL A 120 -7.12 -12.46 -8.84
N ASP A 121 -7.59 -12.75 -7.63
CA ASP A 121 -8.61 -13.79 -7.40
C ASP A 121 -9.83 -13.14 -6.75
N VAL A 122 -11.03 -13.57 -7.16
CA VAL A 122 -12.30 -13.16 -6.55
C VAL A 122 -12.94 -14.40 -5.93
N ALA A 123 -13.31 -14.29 -4.65
CA ALA A 123 -14.06 -15.32 -3.95
C ALA A 123 -15.48 -14.83 -3.65
N GLU A 124 -16.47 -15.70 -3.82
CA GLU A 124 -17.87 -15.41 -3.49
C GLU A 124 -18.31 -16.11 -2.21
N GLY A 125 -19.21 -15.47 -1.46
CA GLY A 125 -19.75 -16.01 -0.22
C GLY A 125 -18.81 -15.89 0.96
N ALA A 126 -19.37 -15.95 2.17
CA ALA A 126 -18.59 -15.95 3.41
C ALA A 126 -17.59 -17.12 3.49
N SER A 127 -17.95 -18.28 2.93
CA SER A 127 -17.09 -19.48 2.87
C SER A 127 -15.90 -19.35 1.94
N GLN A 128 -15.95 -18.44 0.95
CA GLN A 128 -14.87 -18.17 -0.01
C GLN A 128 -14.36 -19.43 -0.74
N SER A 129 -15.22 -20.43 -0.89
CA SER A 129 -14.89 -21.75 -1.46
C SER A 129 -14.83 -21.71 -2.99
N ASN A 130 -15.67 -20.87 -3.63
CA ASN A 130 -15.64 -20.65 -5.07
C ASN A 130 -14.71 -19.47 -5.38
N ARG A 131 -13.53 -19.76 -5.95
CA ARG A 131 -12.53 -18.75 -6.33
C ARG A 131 -12.34 -18.74 -7.84
N GLN A 132 -12.39 -17.55 -8.42
CA GLN A 132 -12.20 -17.33 -9.83
C GLN A 132 -11.07 -16.35 -10.05
N LYS A 133 -10.26 -16.58 -11.09
CA LYS A 133 -9.24 -15.61 -11.51
C LYS A 133 -9.94 -14.42 -12.14
N ALA A 134 -9.47 -13.23 -11.80
CA ALA A 134 -9.83 -11.99 -12.48
C ALA A 134 -8.57 -11.36 -13.07
N THR A 135 -8.77 -10.42 -13.99
CA THR A 135 -7.70 -9.66 -14.61
C THR A 135 -7.77 -8.21 -14.17
N VAL A 136 -6.60 -7.59 -14.04
CA VAL A 136 -6.51 -6.13 -13.93
C VAL A 136 -6.92 -5.57 -15.29
N SER A 137 -8.00 -4.79 -15.32
CA SER A 137 -8.52 -4.20 -16.56
C SER A 137 -7.66 -3.04 -17.02
N LYS A 138 -7.09 -2.27 -16.10
CA LYS A 138 -6.14 -1.18 -16.38
C LYS A 138 -5.06 -1.11 -15.32
N ALA A 139 -3.82 -0.92 -15.73
CA ALA A 139 -2.69 -0.61 -14.85
C ALA A 139 -1.91 0.56 -15.44
N TYR A 140 -1.69 1.59 -14.63
CA TYR A 140 -1.05 2.84 -15.03
C TYR A 140 0.33 2.97 -14.38
N THR A 141 1.19 3.77 -15.01
CA THR A 141 2.57 3.99 -14.54
C THR A 141 2.64 4.80 -13.24
N ASP A 142 1.57 5.49 -12.86
CA ASP A 142 1.44 6.22 -11.59
C ASP A 142 1.06 5.33 -10.40
N GLY A 143 0.96 4.01 -10.62
CA GLY A 143 0.56 3.02 -9.62
C GLY A 143 -0.95 2.77 -9.58
N THR A 144 -1.77 3.52 -10.31
CA THR A 144 -3.21 3.26 -10.35
C THR A 144 -3.49 1.93 -11.05
N LEU A 145 -4.34 1.10 -10.47
CA LEU A 145 -4.86 -0.11 -11.12
C LEU A 145 -6.37 -0.22 -10.92
N CYS A 146 -7.06 -0.74 -11.92
CA CYS A 146 -8.49 -1.02 -11.88
C CYS A 146 -8.75 -2.47 -12.25
N ILE A 147 -9.72 -3.07 -11.57
CA ILE A 147 -10.12 -4.45 -11.71
C ILE A 147 -11.63 -4.43 -11.94
N ASP A 148 -12.06 -5.00 -13.05
CA ASP A 148 -13.49 -5.18 -13.31
C ASP A 148 -14.00 -6.37 -12.50
N ILE A 149 -15.14 -6.18 -11.84
CA ILE A 149 -15.77 -7.18 -10.97
C ILE A 149 -17.21 -7.32 -11.45
N PRO A 150 -17.60 -8.48 -12.00
CA PRO A 150 -18.96 -8.72 -12.41
C PRO A 150 -19.92 -8.51 -11.25
N ARG A 151 -20.96 -7.71 -11.48
CA ARG A 151 -22.08 -7.56 -10.54
C ARG A 151 -23.05 -8.71 -10.81
N THR A 152 -23.13 -9.65 -9.88
CA THR A 152 -23.94 -10.85 -10.00
C THR A 152 -25.14 -10.83 -9.07
N ALA A 153 -25.18 -9.92 -8.10
CA ALA A 153 -26.26 -9.86 -7.13
C ALA A 153 -27.53 -9.18 -7.71
N PRO A 154 -28.73 -9.68 -7.36
CA PRO A 154 -29.99 -9.10 -7.82
C PRO A 154 -30.25 -7.73 -7.18
N GLU A 155 -31.08 -6.90 -7.82
CA GLU A 155 -31.47 -5.57 -7.32
C GLU A 155 -32.29 -5.65 -6.02
N GLY A 156 -33.09 -6.71 -5.85
CA GLY A 156 -33.98 -6.92 -4.70
C GLY A 156 -34.10 -8.38 -4.30
N GLY A 157 -34.87 -8.63 -3.23
CA GLY A 157 -35.17 -9.98 -2.73
C GLY A 157 -34.08 -10.61 -1.84
N VAL A 158 -32.91 -9.97 -1.70
CA VAL A 158 -31.82 -10.42 -0.84
C VAL A 158 -31.28 -9.24 -0.02
N PRO A 159 -31.21 -9.32 1.32
CA PRO A 159 -30.65 -8.27 2.18
C PRO A 159 -29.20 -7.89 1.80
N ASP A 160 -28.79 -6.65 2.10
CA ASP A 160 -27.46 -6.15 1.73
C ASP A 160 -26.30 -6.90 2.39
N GLY A 161 -26.50 -7.34 3.65
CA GLY A 161 -25.52 -8.10 4.42
C GLY A 161 -25.59 -9.60 4.21
N ASP A 162 -26.34 -10.08 3.22
CA ASP A 162 -26.46 -11.50 2.93
C ASP A 162 -25.14 -12.07 2.40
N ASP A 163 -24.79 -13.28 2.85
CA ASP A 163 -23.56 -13.95 2.45
C ASP A 163 -23.44 -14.11 0.93
N SER A 164 -24.55 -14.32 0.22
CA SER A 164 -24.55 -14.43 -1.25
C SER A 164 -24.11 -13.15 -1.97
N ARG A 165 -24.12 -11.99 -1.30
CA ARG A 165 -23.63 -10.70 -1.82
C ARG A 165 -22.18 -10.43 -1.44
N TYR A 166 -21.62 -11.18 -0.50
CA TYR A 166 -20.27 -10.98 -0.02
C TYR A 166 -19.22 -11.44 -1.03
N ARG A 167 -18.21 -10.62 -1.26
CA ARG A 167 -17.07 -10.92 -2.15
C ARG A 167 -15.76 -10.56 -1.46
N VAL A 168 -14.73 -11.36 -1.74
CA VAL A 168 -13.35 -11.06 -1.32
C VAL A 168 -12.46 -11.04 -2.55
N ILE A 169 -11.94 -9.86 -2.90
CA ILE A 169 -10.96 -9.68 -3.98
C ILE A 169 -9.57 -9.75 -3.37
N ARG A 170 -8.71 -10.60 -3.90
CA ARG A 170 -7.31 -10.71 -3.49
C ARG A 170 -6.42 -10.17 -4.60
N VAL A 171 -5.56 -9.22 -4.26
CA VAL A 171 -4.65 -8.57 -5.22
C VAL A 171 -3.21 -8.78 -4.79
N TRP A 172 -2.45 -9.46 -5.62
CA TRP A 172 -0.99 -9.54 -5.55
C TRP A 172 -0.41 -8.64 -6.64
N ASN A 173 0.67 -7.93 -6.33
CA ASN A 173 1.37 -7.10 -7.31
C ASN A 173 2.66 -7.74 -7.85
N GLY A 174 2.99 -8.96 -7.40
CA GLY A 174 4.18 -9.71 -7.81
C GLY A 174 5.48 -9.31 -7.12
N VAL A 175 5.57 -8.10 -6.56
CA VAL A 175 6.75 -7.61 -5.83
C VAL A 175 6.64 -7.90 -4.33
N ALA A 176 5.45 -7.70 -3.76
CA ALA A 176 5.19 -7.98 -2.37
C ALA A 176 4.83 -9.46 -2.16
N LYS A 177 5.31 -10.05 -1.06
CA LYS A 177 4.96 -11.43 -0.69
C LYS A 177 3.47 -11.58 -0.37
N GLY A 178 2.90 -10.67 0.42
CA GLY A 178 1.51 -10.70 0.86
C GLY A 178 0.54 -10.02 -0.11
N ALA A 179 -0.69 -10.54 -0.17
CA ALA A 179 -1.80 -9.96 -0.93
C ALA A 179 -2.53 -8.85 -0.14
N LEU A 180 -3.22 -7.97 -0.86
CA LEU A 180 -4.33 -7.21 -0.28
C LEU A 180 -5.61 -8.03 -0.44
N HIS A 181 -6.36 -8.23 0.63
CA HIS A 181 -7.73 -8.73 0.59
C HIS A 181 -8.69 -7.56 0.75
N ILE A 182 -9.61 -7.41 -0.22
CA ILE A 182 -10.63 -6.38 -0.26
C ILE A 182 -11.96 -7.08 -0.05
N HIS A 183 -12.59 -6.79 1.09
CA HIS A 183 -13.88 -7.32 1.46
C HIS A 183 -14.96 -6.33 1.03
N LEU A 184 -15.96 -6.80 0.29
CA LEU A 184 -17.03 -5.96 -0.23
C LEU A 184 -18.37 -6.69 -0.31
N TYR A 185 -19.44 -5.93 -0.43
CA TYR A 185 -20.77 -6.43 -0.79
C TYR A 185 -21.19 -5.93 -2.17
N ASP A 186 -21.75 -6.81 -2.99
CA ASP A 186 -22.46 -6.46 -4.22
C ASP A 186 -23.93 -6.16 -3.91
N ARG A 187 -24.27 -4.87 -3.84
CA ARG A 187 -25.63 -4.39 -3.52
C ARG A 187 -26.54 -4.33 -4.75
N GLY A 188 -26.11 -4.93 -5.86
CA GLY A 188 -26.86 -5.00 -7.10
C GLY A 188 -26.59 -3.84 -8.07
N PRO A 189 -27.25 -3.85 -9.23
CA PRO A 189 -26.93 -2.93 -10.34
C PRO A 189 -27.08 -1.43 -10.04
N THR A 190 -28.06 -1.03 -9.21
CA THR A 190 -28.31 0.39 -8.93
C THR A 190 -27.41 0.92 -7.82
N ARG A 191 -27.08 0.09 -6.82
CA ARG A 191 -26.34 0.51 -5.61
C ARG A 191 -24.86 0.15 -5.64
N GLY A 192 -24.46 -0.76 -6.53
CA GLY A 192 -23.07 -1.07 -6.83
C GLY A 192 -22.34 -1.83 -5.73
N LEU A 193 -21.00 -1.77 -5.78
CA LEU A 193 -20.12 -2.42 -4.82
C LEU A 193 -19.86 -1.52 -3.63
N THR A 194 -19.87 -2.08 -2.42
CA THR A 194 -19.50 -1.37 -1.19
C THR A 194 -18.31 -2.07 -0.53
N VAL A 195 -17.17 -1.38 -0.45
CA VAL A 195 -15.99 -1.88 0.28
C VAL A 195 -16.26 -1.76 1.78
N VAL A 196 -16.10 -2.86 2.50
CA VAL A 196 -16.36 -2.94 3.95
C VAL A 196 -15.12 -3.28 4.77
N GLY A 197 -14.04 -3.72 4.14
CA GLY A 197 -12.81 -4.03 4.87
C GLY A 197 -11.62 -4.28 3.97
N LEU A 198 -10.44 -3.96 4.49
CA LEU A 198 -9.16 -4.23 3.87
C LEU A 198 -8.31 -5.06 4.84
N VAL A 199 -7.83 -6.22 4.40
CA VAL A 199 -6.98 -7.10 5.21
C VAL A 199 -5.69 -7.36 4.46
N ARG A 200 -4.58 -7.36 5.19
CA ARG A 200 -3.26 -7.72 4.66
C ARG A 200 -2.82 -8.95 5.41
N ALA A 201 -2.91 -10.09 4.73
CA ALA A 201 -2.43 -11.34 5.28
C ALA A 201 -0.92 -11.23 5.51
N ASN A 202 -0.46 -11.85 6.60
CA ASN A 202 0.97 -12.09 6.74
C ASN A 202 1.43 -12.96 5.56
N PRO A 203 2.61 -12.66 5.00
CA PRO A 203 3.21 -13.49 3.97
C PRO A 203 3.55 -14.90 4.46
#